data_AF-A0A9E5WKK0-F1
#
_entry.id   AF-A0A9E5WKK0-F1
#
_cell.length_a   1.000
_cell.length_b   1.000
_cell.length_c   1.000
_cell.angle_alpha   90.00
_cell.angle_beta   90.00
_cell.angle_gamma   90.00
#
_symmetry.space_group_name_H-M   'P 1'
#
loop_
_entity.id
_entity.type
_entity.pdbx_description
1 polymer ?
#
loop_
_entity_poly.entity_id
_entity_poly.type
_entity_poly.pdbx_seq_one_letter_code
_entity_poly.pdbx_strand_id
1 'polypeptide(L)'
;MAEFRVLKSLRAKGIFWSLGALIAGSLATWIWMSSQAAWQAHLDRAFIAGLATFETLRRGSDLPPGVTISRLPNDPVSRHENNALPKSADLPSPAFVTSLSILDPPSGVLSGTRLQIHIVSRDLKYPIAKIKTIGNGHPAVRFGNITRLLASYCSAPIIFVRVGSGRWQRIDGNS
;
A
#
# COMPACT_ATOMS: atom_id res chain seq x y z
N MET A 1 50.70 -27.71 16.58
CA MET A 1 50.03 -28.89 17.19
C MET A 1 49.47 -28.61 18.61
N ALA A 2 49.06 -27.36 18.93
CA ALA A 2 48.58 -26.99 20.27
C ALA A 2 47.05 -26.70 20.32
N GLU A 3 46.39 -26.45 19.18
CA GLU A 3 44.96 -26.08 19.16
C GLU A 3 43.99 -27.22 19.50
N PHE A 4 44.40 -28.48 19.31
CA PHE A 4 43.51 -29.63 19.59
C PHE A 4 43.41 -30.03 21.08
N ARG A 5 44.28 -29.53 21.97
CA ARG A 5 44.19 -29.87 23.41
C ARG A 5 43.12 -29.07 24.16
N VAL A 6 42.77 -27.88 23.68
CA VAL A 6 41.80 -26.99 24.34
C VAL A 6 40.37 -27.57 24.25
N LEU A 7 40.05 -28.32 23.19
CA LEU A 7 38.72 -28.91 22.95
C LEU A 7 38.38 -30.14 23.81
N LYS A 8 39.30 -30.63 24.66
CA LYS A 8 39.05 -31.79 25.55
C LYS A 8 38.38 -31.44 26.89
N SER A 9 38.38 -30.17 27.30
CA SER A 9 37.76 -29.74 28.56
C SER A 9 36.27 -29.42 28.39
N LEU A 10 35.43 -29.90 29.31
CA LEU A 10 33.99 -29.60 29.33
C LEU A 10 33.71 -28.09 29.39
N ARG A 11 34.60 -27.34 30.08
CA ARG A 11 34.53 -25.88 30.18
C ARG A 11 34.72 -25.19 28.83
N ALA A 12 35.68 -25.66 28.02
CA ALA A 12 35.95 -25.08 26.70
C ALA A 12 34.78 -25.30 25.73
N LYS A 13 34.15 -26.49 25.78
CA LYS A 13 32.93 -26.77 25.01
C LYS A 13 31.78 -25.88 25.46
N GLY A 14 31.59 -25.69 26.77
CA GLY A 14 30.59 -24.78 27.32
C GLY A 14 30.78 -23.35 26.81
N ILE A 15 31.98 -22.80 26.91
CA ILE A 15 32.32 -21.45 26.40
C ILE A 15 32.06 -21.35 24.90
N PHE A 16 32.46 -22.37 24.11
CA PHE A 16 32.23 -22.38 22.67
C PHE A 16 30.73 -22.34 22.33
N TRP A 17 29.92 -23.17 22.98
CA TRP A 17 28.47 -23.16 22.79
C TRP A 17 27.82 -21.85 23.25
N SER A 18 28.27 -21.28 24.37
CA SER A 18 27.77 -19.99 24.85
C SER A 18 28.08 -18.85 23.88
N LEU A 19 29.30 -18.79 23.34
CA LEU A 19 29.67 -17.82 22.31
C LEU A 19 28.88 -18.03 21.02
N GLY A 20 28.73 -19.28 20.58
CA GLY A 20 27.92 -19.62 19.42
C GLY A 20 26.46 -19.18 19.56
N ALA A 21 25.85 -19.43 20.72
CA ALA A 21 24.49 -19.00 21.03
C ALA A 21 24.36 -17.47 21.07
N LEU A 22 25.35 -16.77 21.65
CA LEU A 22 25.38 -15.30 21.67
C LEU A 22 25.41 -14.73 20.24
N ILE A 23 26.32 -15.23 19.40
CA ILE A 23 26.46 -14.79 18.01
C ILE A 23 25.18 -15.07 17.22
N ALA A 24 24.63 -16.29 17.34
CA ALA A 24 23.39 -16.66 16.66
C ALA A 24 22.22 -15.75 17.08
N GLY A 25 22.10 -15.45 18.38
CA GLY A 25 21.12 -14.52 18.90
C GLY A 25 21.28 -13.11 18.33
N SER A 26 22.51 -12.58 18.33
CA SER A 26 22.81 -11.26 17.77
C SER A 26 22.48 -11.17 16.27
N LEU A 27 22.85 -12.19 15.49
CA LEU A 27 22.55 -12.24 14.05
C LEU A 27 21.05 -12.33 13.79
N ALA A 28 20.33 -13.16 14.55
CA ALA A 28 18.87 -13.26 14.44
C ALA A 28 18.17 -11.93 14.73
N THR A 29 18.58 -11.24 15.81
CA THR A 29 18.06 -9.90 16.14
C THR A 29 18.38 -8.89 15.03
N TRP A 30 19.59 -8.91 14.49
CA TRP A 30 19.98 -7.99 13.42
C TRP A 30 19.17 -8.21 12.14
N ILE A 31 19.03 -9.47 11.72
CA ILE A 31 18.20 -9.84 10.56
C ILE A 31 16.75 -9.39 10.78
N TRP A 32 16.18 -9.65 11.95
CA TRP A 32 14.83 -9.22 12.28
C TRP A 32 14.66 -7.70 12.20
N MET A 33 15.57 -6.94 12.83
CA MET A 33 15.51 -5.47 12.80
C MET A 33 15.66 -4.91 11.38
N SER A 34 16.56 -5.48 10.57
CA SER A 34 16.75 -5.06 9.18
C SER A 34 15.51 -5.34 8.33
N SER A 35 14.86 -6.48 8.54
CA SER A 35 13.60 -6.85 7.88
C SER A 35 12.47 -5.89 8.25
N GLN A 36 12.33 -5.57 9.54
CA GLN A 36 11.34 -4.60 10.01
C GLN A 36 11.58 -3.20 9.43
N ALA A 37 12.84 -2.75 9.37
CA ALA A 37 13.18 -1.46 8.77
C ALA A 37 12.87 -1.40 7.27
N ALA A 38 13.22 -2.45 6.52
CA ALA A 38 12.90 -2.55 5.09
C ALA A 38 11.39 -2.56 4.84
N TRP A 39 10.63 -3.25 5.69
CA TRP A 39 9.18 -3.28 5.65
C TRP A 39 8.56 -1.90 5.89
N GLN A 40 8.99 -1.17 6.93
CA GLN A 40 8.50 0.19 7.18
C GLN A 40 8.85 1.14 6.03
N ALA A 41 10.08 1.06 5.49
CA ALA A 41 10.48 1.86 4.34
C ALA A 41 9.64 1.55 3.08
N HIS A 42 9.17 0.32 2.91
CA HIS A 42 8.22 -0.02 1.85
C HIS A 42 6.85 0.65 2.08
N LEU A 43 6.32 0.58 3.31
CA LEU A 43 5.05 1.21 3.68
C LEU A 43 5.07 2.74 3.54
N ASP A 44 6.17 3.37 3.92
CA ASP A 44 6.34 4.83 3.80
C ASP A 44 6.45 5.26 2.33
N ARG A 45 7.15 4.48 1.48
CA ARG A 45 7.16 4.71 0.03
C ARG A 45 5.76 4.62 -0.57
N ALA A 46 4.97 3.61 -0.18
CA ALA A 46 3.57 3.49 -0.62
C ALA A 46 2.70 4.67 -0.16
N PHE A 47 2.93 5.17 1.06
CA PHE A 47 2.26 6.37 1.55
C PHE A 47 2.58 7.61 0.70
N ILE A 48 3.86 7.86 0.45
CA ILE A 48 4.33 9.02 -0.32
C ILE A 48 3.84 8.93 -1.78
N ALA A 49 3.92 7.75 -2.40
CA ALA A 49 3.41 7.52 -3.75
C ALA A 49 1.90 7.79 -3.84
N GLY A 50 1.13 7.39 -2.83
CA GLY A 50 -0.29 7.74 -2.73
C GLY A 50 -0.52 9.24 -2.63
N LEU A 51 0.22 9.93 -1.75
CA LEU A 51 0.13 11.38 -1.59
C LEU A 51 0.39 12.10 -2.93
N ALA A 52 1.45 11.71 -3.63
CA ALA A 52 1.80 12.23 -4.95
C ALA A 52 0.70 11.94 -5.98
N THR A 53 0.22 10.69 -6.05
CA THR A 53 -0.86 10.28 -6.96
C THR A 53 -2.15 11.08 -6.74
N PHE A 54 -2.49 11.39 -5.50
CA PHE A 54 -3.64 12.25 -5.22
C PHE A 54 -3.43 13.67 -5.79
N GLU A 55 -2.23 14.22 -5.65
CA GLU A 55 -1.90 15.53 -6.22
C GLU A 55 -1.87 15.52 -7.75
N THR A 56 -1.44 14.42 -8.39
CA THR A 56 -1.53 14.29 -9.86
C THR A 56 -2.98 14.23 -10.32
N LEU A 57 -3.86 13.54 -9.60
CA LEU A 57 -5.29 13.51 -9.89
C LEU A 57 -5.94 14.88 -9.69
N ARG A 58 -5.47 15.66 -8.70
CA ARG A 58 -6.03 16.97 -8.37
C ARG A 58 -5.54 18.09 -9.30
N ARG A 59 -4.23 18.14 -9.58
CA ARG A 59 -3.55 19.25 -10.26
C ARG A 59 -2.99 18.88 -11.63
N GLY A 60 -3.03 17.61 -12.03
CA GLY A 60 -2.43 17.14 -13.28
C GLY A 60 -0.89 17.19 -13.26
N SER A 61 -0.26 17.10 -12.09
CA SER A 61 1.21 17.06 -11.95
C SER A 61 1.81 15.73 -12.42
N ASP A 62 3.14 15.67 -12.48
CA ASP A 62 3.89 14.48 -12.91
C ASP A 62 3.59 13.24 -12.08
N LEU A 63 3.46 12.08 -12.75
CA LEU A 63 3.19 10.80 -12.10
C LEU A 63 4.38 10.36 -11.23
N PRO A 64 4.13 9.85 -10.01
CA PRO A 64 5.20 9.28 -9.21
C PRO A 64 5.79 8.04 -9.91
N PRO A 65 7.08 7.75 -9.69
CA PRO A 65 7.72 6.58 -10.27
C PRO A 65 6.94 5.32 -9.92
N GLY A 66 6.66 4.51 -10.94
CA GLY A 66 6.01 3.22 -10.76
C GLY A 66 4.50 3.22 -10.58
N VAL A 67 3.86 4.36 -10.80
CA VAL A 67 2.41 4.47 -10.88
C VAL A 67 2.03 4.77 -12.33
N THR A 68 1.09 4.01 -12.87
CA THR A 68 0.52 4.27 -14.20
C THR A 68 -0.96 4.59 -14.08
N ILE A 69 -1.37 5.72 -14.66
CA ILE A 69 -2.77 6.13 -14.72
C ILE A 69 -3.26 5.94 -16.15
N SER A 70 -4.15 4.97 -16.38
CA SER A 70 -4.82 4.75 -17.66
C SER A 70 -6.25 5.29 -17.61
N ARG A 71 -6.67 6.01 -18.65
CA ARG A 71 -8.06 6.43 -18.79
C ARG A 71 -8.82 5.28 -19.43
N LEU A 72 -9.95 4.87 -18.83
CA LEU A 72 -10.77 3.84 -19.45
C LEU A 72 -11.45 4.40 -20.73
N PRO A 73 -11.51 3.60 -21.82
CA PRO A 73 -12.32 3.90 -22.99
C PRO A 73 -13.78 4.18 -22.58
N ASN A 74 -14.51 4.94 -23.39
CA ASN A 74 -15.83 5.48 -23.06
C ASN A 74 -16.79 4.42 -22.50
N ASP A 75 -16.91 4.31 -21.18
CA ASP A 75 -18.03 3.62 -20.56
C ASP A 75 -19.22 4.59 -20.61
N PRO A 76 -20.38 4.22 -21.19
CA PRO A 76 -21.57 5.03 -21.06
C PRO A 76 -21.82 5.22 -19.58
N VAL A 77 -21.73 6.47 -19.13
CA VAL A 77 -22.02 6.88 -17.76
C VAL A 77 -23.48 6.48 -17.51
N SER A 78 -23.72 5.30 -16.94
CA SER A 78 -25.00 4.99 -16.33
C SER A 78 -25.12 5.92 -15.12
N ARG A 79 -25.68 7.09 -15.42
CA ARG A 79 -25.98 8.25 -14.55
C ARG A 79 -26.73 7.89 -13.25
N HIS A 80 -27.09 6.62 -13.07
CA HIS A 80 -27.99 6.16 -12.02
C HIS A 80 -27.37 5.13 -11.05
N GLU A 81 -26.18 4.60 -11.30
CA GLU A 81 -25.52 3.68 -10.36
C GLU A 81 -24.29 4.35 -9.75
N ASN A 82 -24.51 5.16 -8.72
CA ASN A 82 -23.50 5.98 -8.03
C ASN A 82 -22.30 5.20 -7.42
N ASN A 83 -22.23 3.89 -7.63
CA ASN A 83 -21.24 2.99 -7.03
C ASN A 83 -20.83 1.81 -7.95
N ALA A 84 -21.21 1.84 -9.25
CA ALA A 84 -20.90 0.75 -10.17
C ALA A 84 -19.48 0.88 -10.75
N LEU A 85 -18.75 -0.23 -10.74
CA LEU A 85 -17.48 -0.36 -11.46
C LEU A 85 -17.70 -0.16 -12.97
N PRO A 86 -16.68 0.33 -13.70
CA PRO A 86 -16.74 0.38 -15.16
C PRO A 86 -16.99 -1.03 -15.73
N LYS A 87 -18.01 -1.19 -16.58
CA LYS A 87 -18.32 -2.48 -17.24
C LYS A 87 -17.22 -2.90 -18.20
N SER A 88 -16.47 -1.92 -18.71
CA SER A 88 -15.33 -2.09 -19.61
C SER A 88 -13.99 -2.35 -18.90
N ALA A 89 -13.98 -2.42 -17.57
CA ALA A 89 -12.76 -2.73 -16.83
C ALA A 89 -12.43 -4.23 -16.98
N ASP A 90 -11.22 -4.53 -17.45
CA ASP A 90 -10.65 -5.87 -17.34
C ASP A 90 -10.37 -6.15 -15.85
N LEU A 91 -11.28 -6.87 -15.20
CA LEU A 91 -11.26 -7.16 -13.77
C LEU A 91 -10.68 -8.55 -13.51
N PRO A 92 -9.85 -8.72 -12.47
CA PRO A 92 -9.38 -10.04 -12.07
C PRO A 92 -10.57 -10.92 -11.64
N SER A 93 -10.52 -12.20 -12.00
CA SER A 93 -11.47 -13.21 -11.51
C SER A 93 -10.78 -14.13 -10.48
N PRO A 94 -11.31 -14.32 -9.26
CA PRO A 94 -12.47 -13.61 -8.70
C PRO A 94 -12.17 -12.14 -8.39
N ALA A 95 -13.19 -11.27 -8.36
CA ALA A 95 -13.03 -9.83 -8.12
C ALA A 95 -13.62 -9.42 -6.77
N PHE A 96 -12.76 -9.16 -5.79
CA PHE A 96 -13.16 -8.58 -4.50
C PHE A 96 -13.12 -7.06 -4.55
N VAL A 97 -14.28 -6.42 -4.41
CA VAL A 97 -14.44 -4.97 -4.55
C VAL A 97 -14.62 -4.29 -3.20
N THR A 98 -13.83 -3.25 -2.96
CA THR A 98 -13.93 -2.37 -1.80
C THR A 98 -14.15 -0.94 -2.27
N SER A 99 -15.34 -0.38 -1.99
CA SER A 99 -15.72 0.97 -2.42
C SER A 99 -15.62 1.96 -1.26
N LEU A 100 -15.03 3.13 -1.53
CA LEU A 100 -14.86 4.20 -0.57
C LEU A 100 -14.93 5.58 -1.23
N SER A 101 -15.30 6.58 -0.43
CA SER A 101 -15.43 7.96 -0.89
C SER A 101 -14.69 8.90 0.06
N ILE A 102 -13.91 9.80 -0.52
CA ILE A 102 -13.18 10.85 0.19
C ILE A 102 -13.81 12.17 -0.22
N LEU A 103 -14.36 12.90 0.76
CA LEU A 103 -14.88 14.24 0.57
C LEU A 103 -13.76 15.25 0.81
N ASP A 104 -13.55 16.19 -0.11
CA ASP A 104 -12.63 17.31 0.09
C ASP A 104 -13.32 18.40 0.93
N PRO A 105 -12.73 18.84 2.06
CA PRO A 105 -13.23 19.98 2.81
C PRO A 105 -13.25 21.26 1.94
N PRO A 106 -14.10 22.24 2.26
CA PRO A 106 -14.43 23.39 1.40
C PRO A 106 -13.32 24.45 1.22
N SER A 107 -12.05 24.11 1.44
CA SER A 107 -10.91 25.04 1.38
C SER A 107 -9.94 24.81 0.20
N GLY A 108 -10.35 24.09 -0.86
CA GLY A 108 -9.50 23.76 -2.01
C GLY A 108 -10.10 24.14 -3.37
N VAL A 109 -9.29 24.06 -4.45
CA VAL A 109 -9.75 24.27 -5.84
C VAL A 109 -10.85 23.28 -6.26
N LEU A 110 -10.97 22.16 -5.55
CA LEU A 110 -12.01 21.13 -5.70
C LEU A 110 -13.05 21.17 -4.56
N SER A 111 -13.27 22.31 -3.90
CA SER A 111 -14.26 22.45 -2.81
C SER A 111 -15.62 21.82 -3.16
N GLY A 112 -16.01 20.79 -2.40
CA GLY A 112 -17.27 20.05 -2.60
C GLY A 112 -17.18 18.83 -3.54
N THR A 113 -16.01 18.55 -4.12
CA THR A 113 -15.81 17.41 -5.03
C THR A 113 -15.58 16.13 -4.24
N ARG A 114 -16.33 15.08 -4.57
CA ARG A 114 -16.16 13.74 -3.99
C ARG A 114 -15.19 12.94 -4.85
N LEU A 115 -14.12 12.44 -4.24
CA LEU A 115 -13.26 11.42 -4.84
C LEU A 115 -13.85 10.05 -4.53
N GLN A 116 -14.34 9.38 -5.56
CA GLN A 116 -14.86 8.02 -5.46
C GLN A 116 -13.77 7.04 -5.86
N ILE A 117 -13.58 6.00 -5.04
CA ILE A 117 -12.50 5.03 -5.18
C ILE A 117 -13.09 3.63 -5.08
N HIS A 118 -12.79 2.79 -6.07
CA HIS A 118 -13.03 1.36 -6.00
C HIS A 118 -11.70 0.63 -6.05
N ILE A 119 -11.42 -0.17 -5.03
CA ILE A 119 -10.25 -1.04 -4.97
C ILE A 119 -10.73 -2.43 -5.35
N VAL A 120 -10.10 -3.02 -6.36
CA VAL A 120 -10.40 -4.37 -6.83
C VAL A 120 -9.17 -5.23 -6.59
N SER A 121 -9.34 -6.38 -5.94
CA SER A 121 -8.28 -7.35 -5.69
C SER A 121 -8.76 -8.75 -6.04
N ARG A 122 -7.82 -9.62 -6.44
CA ARG A 122 -8.10 -11.04 -6.67
C ARG A 122 -8.18 -11.84 -5.37
N ASP A 123 -7.46 -11.40 -4.35
CA ASP A 123 -7.11 -12.28 -3.22
C ASP A 123 -7.97 -11.99 -1.99
N LEU A 124 -8.43 -10.75 -1.79
CA LEU A 124 -9.12 -10.36 -0.57
C LEU A 124 -9.97 -9.09 -0.69
N LYS A 125 -10.93 -8.95 0.23
CA LYS A 125 -11.70 -7.72 0.46
C LYS A 125 -11.07 -6.93 1.61
N TYR A 126 -10.79 -5.64 1.40
CA TYR A 126 -10.09 -4.83 2.40
C TYR A 126 -11.03 -4.33 3.50
N PRO A 127 -10.60 -4.33 4.78
CA PRO A 127 -11.43 -3.89 5.89
C PRO A 127 -11.59 -2.36 5.91
N ILE A 128 -12.76 -1.87 5.53
CA ILE A 128 -13.11 -0.44 5.47
C ILE A 128 -13.04 0.23 6.86
N ALA A 129 -13.22 -0.52 7.95
CA ALA A 129 -13.13 0.00 9.31
C ALA A 129 -11.74 0.60 9.61
N LYS A 130 -10.64 -0.06 9.18
CA LYS A 130 -9.28 0.48 9.30
C LYS A 130 -9.07 1.73 8.45
N ILE A 131 -9.83 1.89 7.36
CA ILE A 131 -9.78 3.04 6.45
C ILE A 131 -10.51 4.26 7.05
N LYS A 132 -11.58 4.05 7.82
CA LYS A 132 -12.33 5.13 8.48
C LYS A 132 -11.57 5.74 9.67
N THR A 133 -10.75 4.97 10.38
CA THR A 133 -9.98 5.45 11.55
C THR A 133 -8.82 6.38 11.18
N ILE A 134 -8.53 6.54 9.88
CA ILE A 134 -7.44 7.38 9.37
C ILE A 134 -7.75 8.90 9.49
N GLY A 135 -8.84 9.26 10.17
CA GLY A 135 -9.02 10.59 10.74
C GLY A 135 -9.39 11.70 9.74
N ASN A 136 -9.73 12.86 10.32
CA ASN A 136 -10.23 14.07 9.66
C ASN A 136 -9.12 14.85 8.91
N GLY A 137 -8.09 14.15 8.42
CA GLY A 137 -6.95 14.74 7.73
C GLY A 137 -7.27 15.17 6.29
N HIS A 138 -6.36 15.95 5.71
CA HIS A 138 -6.45 16.40 4.31
C HIS A 138 -6.63 15.18 3.36
N PRO A 139 -7.46 15.26 2.29
CA PRO A 139 -7.74 14.14 1.41
C PRO A 139 -6.51 13.44 0.82
N ALA A 140 -5.45 14.19 0.54
CA ALA A 140 -4.17 13.63 0.09
C ALA A 140 -3.63 12.64 1.13
N VAL A 141 -3.57 13.03 2.40
CA VAL A 141 -3.10 12.18 3.51
C VAL A 141 -3.99 10.96 3.70
N ARG A 142 -5.31 11.12 3.52
CA ARG A 142 -6.25 9.97 3.55
C ARG A 142 -5.93 8.97 2.43
N PHE A 143 -5.69 9.47 1.22
CA PHE A 143 -5.31 8.62 0.08
C PHE A 143 -3.96 7.93 0.29
N GLY A 144 -2.94 8.65 0.80
CA GLY A 144 -1.65 8.06 1.16
C GLY A 144 -1.75 6.95 2.21
N ASN A 145 -2.61 7.12 3.21
CA ASN A 145 -2.81 6.05 4.19
C ASN A 145 -3.59 4.84 3.62
N ILE A 146 -4.47 5.06 2.64
CA ILE A 146 -5.11 3.96 1.91
C ILE A 146 -4.04 3.18 1.13
N THR A 147 -3.16 3.85 0.38
CA THR A 147 -2.09 3.15 -0.35
C THR A 147 -1.11 2.44 0.58
N ARG A 148 -0.78 3.03 1.74
CA ARG A 148 -0.01 2.36 2.81
C ARG A 148 -0.71 1.09 3.31
N LEU A 149 -2.02 1.16 3.55
CA LEU A 149 -2.80 0.00 3.97
C LEU A 149 -2.78 -1.07 2.88
N LEU A 150 -2.99 -0.71 1.61
CA LEU A 150 -2.94 -1.64 0.49
C LEU A 150 -1.59 -2.34 0.38
N ALA A 151 -0.48 -1.59 0.48
CA ALA A 151 0.88 -2.14 0.47
C ALA A 151 1.19 -3.04 1.68
N SER A 152 0.48 -2.88 2.80
CA SER A 152 0.62 -3.78 3.95
C SER A 152 0.03 -5.18 3.70
N TYR A 153 -0.76 -5.34 2.64
CA TYR A 153 -1.27 -6.63 2.19
C TYR A 153 -0.49 -7.09 0.95
N CYS A 154 -0.04 -8.35 0.95
CA CYS A 154 0.62 -8.97 -0.20
C CYS A 154 -0.38 -9.32 -1.31
N SER A 155 -0.99 -8.31 -1.92
CA SER A 155 -1.93 -8.45 -3.04
C SER A 155 -1.63 -7.39 -4.09
N ALA A 156 -2.07 -7.61 -5.32
CA ALA A 156 -1.91 -6.67 -6.43
C ALA A 156 -3.25 -5.98 -6.74
N PRO A 157 -3.69 -4.99 -5.94
CA PRO A 157 -4.94 -4.31 -6.18
C PRO A 157 -4.86 -3.40 -7.41
N ILE A 158 -5.97 -3.33 -8.14
CA ILE A 158 -6.23 -2.32 -9.16
C ILE A 158 -7.14 -1.27 -8.54
N ILE A 159 -6.76 0.00 -8.63
CA ILE A 159 -7.53 1.10 -8.06
C ILE A 159 -8.23 1.86 -9.18
N PHE A 160 -9.54 1.95 -9.11
CA PHE A 160 -10.34 2.81 -9.98
C PHE A 160 -10.74 4.07 -9.23
N VAL A 161 -10.50 5.23 -9.82
CA VAL A 161 -10.77 6.53 -9.21
C VAL A 161 -11.61 7.41 -10.12
N ARG A 162 -12.55 8.12 -9.53
CA ARG A 162 -13.36 9.14 -10.20
C ARG A 162 -13.41 10.41 -9.36
N VAL A 163 -13.03 11.52 -9.96
CA VAL A 163 -13.10 12.86 -9.36
C VAL A 163 -14.44 13.50 -9.73
N GLY A 164 -15.31 13.74 -8.76
CA GLY A 164 -16.62 14.36 -8.98
C GLY A 164 -17.51 13.53 -9.91
N SER A 165 -18.01 14.14 -10.99
CA SER A 165 -18.76 13.50 -12.08
C SER A 165 -17.90 13.17 -13.30
N GLY A 166 -16.57 13.23 -13.16
CA GLY A 166 -15.61 12.96 -14.23
C GLY A 166 -15.56 11.49 -14.68
N ARG A 167 -14.64 11.19 -15.59
CA ARG A 167 -14.42 9.83 -16.09
C ARG A 167 -13.70 8.96 -15.06
N TRP A 168 -13.97 7.67 -15.07
CA TRP A 168 -13.19 6.69 -14.32
C TRP A 168 -11.77 6.60 -14.89
N GLN A 169 -10.80 6.57 -13.98
CA GLN A 169 -9.39 6.36 -14.25
C GLN A 169 -8.93 5.12 -13.51
N ARG A 170 -8.11 4.29 -14.16
CA ARG A 170 -7.47 3.14 -13.56
C ARG A 170 -6.06 3.51 -13.16
N ILE A 171 -5.69 3.11 -11.95
CA ILE A 171 -4.39 3.33 -11.35
C ILE A 171 -3.85 1.95 -11.01
N ASP A 172 -2.71 1.65 -11.60
CA ASP A 172 -1.93 0.45 -11.31
C ASP A 172 -0.62 0.87 -10.65
N GLY A 173 -0.24 0.18 -9.57
CA GLY A 173 0.94 0.49 -8.76
C GLY A 173 1.96 -0.66 -8.70
N ASN A 174 2.03 -1.49 -9.74
CA ASN A 174 2.79 -2.74 -9.74
C ASN A 174 4.12 -2.63 -10.49
N SER A 175 5.02 -1.78 -10.00
CA SER A 175 6.43 -1.76 -10.44
C SER A 175 7.38 -1.58 -9.27
#